data_AF-A0AA36H2S3-F1
#
_entry.id   AF-A0AA36H2S3-F1
#
_cell.length_a   1.000
_cell.length_b   1.000
_cell.length_c   1.000
_cell.angle_alpha   90.00
_cell.angle_beta   90.00
_cell.angle_gamma   90.00
#
_symmetry.space_group_name_H-M   'P 1'
#
loop_
_entity.id
_entity.type
_entity.pdbx_description
1 polymer ?
#
loop_
_entity_poly.entity_id
_entity_poly.type
_entity_poly.pdbx_seq_one_letter_code
_entity_poly.pdbx_strand_id
1 'polypeptide(L)'
;MVSQALLYAAHVLPVAIVWLVCVTGFLPLMEYGPDCFRHLVLYAPIYAVLLLGVYALTSVVHGVMTFNDCRDAKEELVREIKEAREDLKKKKII
;
A
#
# COMPACT_ATOMS: atom_id res chain seq x y z
N MET A 1 -3.89 -20.26 1.72
CA MET A 1 -4.81 -19.12 1.47
C MET A 1 -5.74 -18.84 2.65
N VAL A 2 -6.39 -19.85 3.24
CA VAL A 2 -7.32 -19.69 4.39
C VAL A 2 -6.66 -19.10 5.65
N SER A 3 -5.41 -19.48 5.96
CA SER A 3 -4.69 -19.00 7.16
C SER A 3 -4.39 -17.50 7.15
N GLN A 4 -4.05 -16.93 5.99
CA GLN A 4 -3.80 -15.49 5.87
C GLN A 4 -5.09 -14.69 6.05
N ALA A 5 -6.20 -15.14 5.44
CA ALA A 5 -7.50 -14.48 5.58
C ALA A 5 -8.00 -14.46 7.04
N LEU A 6 -7.80 -15.55 7.78
CA LEU A 6 -8.12 -15.64 9.21
C LEU A 6 -7.30 -14.66 10.06
N LEU A 7 -6.01 -14.53 9.78
CA LEU A 7 -5.15 -13.57 10.46
C LEU A 7 -5.59 -12.12 10.18
N TYR A 8 -5.91 -11.77 8.93
CA TYR A 8 -6.42 -10.44 8.61
C TYR A 8 -7.78 -10.16 9.25
N ALA A 9 -8.69 -11.13 9.22
CA ALA A 9 -9.99 -11.03 9.86
C ALA A 9 -9.85 -10.79 11.37
N ALA A 10 -8.92 -11.48 12.04
CA ALA A 10 -8.67 -11.32 13.47
C ALA A 10 -8.24 -9.90 13.88
N HIS A 11 -7.59 -9.15 12.99
CA HIS A 11 -7.17 -7.76 13.26
C HIS A 11 -8.23 -6.73 12.86
N VAL A 12 -8.96 -6.96 11.77
CA VAL A 12 -9.95 -6.01 11.24
C VAL A 12 -11.27 -6.05 12.03
N LEU A 13 -11.71 -7.24 12.43
CA LEU A 13 -12.94 -7.42 13.21
C LEU A 13 -12.98 -6.62 14.52
N PRO A 14 -11.97 -6.66 15.41
CA PRO A 14 -12.03 -5.90 16.67
C PRO A 14 -12.08 -4.39 16.43
N VAL A 15 -11.40 -3.87 15.41
CA VAL A 15 -11.47 -2.43 15.07
C VAL A 15 -12.88 -2.06 14.59
N ALA A 16 -13.49 -2.90 13.75
CA ALA A 16 -14.88 -2.70 13.30
C ALA A 16 -15.89 -2.80 14.45
N ILE A 17 -15.68 -3.74 15.38
CA ILE A 17 -16.51 -3.92 16.58
C ILE A 17 -16.38 -2.71 17.50
N VAL A 18 -15.16 -2.22 17.75
CA VAL A 18 -14.92 -1.01 18.56
C VAL A 18 -15.60 0.20 17.93
N TRP A 19 -15.54 0.37 16.61
CA TRP A 19 -16.25 1.44 15.91
C TRP A 19 -17.77 1.32 16.09
N LEU A 20 -18.34 0.13 15.91
CA LEU A 20 -19.78 -0.11 16.12
C LEU A 20 -20.20 0.21 17.57
N VAL A 21 -19.41 -0.21 18.56
CA VAL A 21 -19.65 0.06 19.99
C VAL A 21 -19.60 1.57 20.30
N CYS A 22 -18.70 2.31 19.64
CA CYS A 22 -18.64 3.77 19.75
C CYS A 22 -19.84 4.46 19.08
N VAL A 23 -20.33 3.95 17.94
CA VAL A 23 -21.47 4.53 17.21
C VAL A 23 -22.80 4.23 17.90
N THR A 24 -22.97 3.06 18.53
CA THR A 24 -24.21 2.68 19.24
C THR A 24 -24.39 3.40 20.57
N GLY A 25 -23.43 4.24 21.00
CA GLY A 25 -23.53 5.01 22.24
C GLY A 25 -23.37 4.16 23.50
N PHE A 26 -22.85 2.93 23.38
CA PHE A 26 -22.62 2.05 24.53
C PHE A 26 -21.52 2.60 25.47
N LEU A 27 -20.61 3.42 24.94
CA LEU A 27 -19.68 4.23 25.72
C LEU A 27 -20.19 5.69 25.79
N PRO A 28 -20.48 6.24 26.97
CA PRO A 28 -20.88 7.65 27.13
C PRO A 28 -19.71 8.64 26.87
N LEU A 29 -18.61 8.20 26.27
CA LEU A 29 -17.50 9.08 25.85
C LEU A 29 -17.93 10.09 24.78
N MET A 30 -18.95 9.77 23.97
CA MET A 30 -19.47 10.65 22.93
C MET A 30 -20.27 11.83 23.51
N GLU A 31 -20.78 11.74 24.75
CA GLU A 31 -21.54 12.80 25.41
C GLU A 31 -20.66 13.86 26.09
N TYR A 32 -19.43 13.53 26.44
CA TYR A 32 -18.52 14.44 27.17
C TYR A 32 -17.56 15.22 26.27
N GLY A 33 -17.50 14.88 24.98
CA GLY A 33 -16.59 15.50 24.01
C GLY A 33 -17.24 16.64 23.20
N PRO A 34 -16.43 17.55 22.60
CA PRO A 34 -16.93 18.58 21.69
C PRO A 34 -17.62 17.98 20.47
N ASP A 35 -18.69 18.62 19.97
CA ASP A 35 -19.55 18.13 18.87
C ASP A 35 -18.78 17.73 17.60
N CYS A 36 -17.65 18.37 17.34
CA CYS A 36 -16.76 18.07 16.21
C CYS A 36 -16.24 16.61 16.25
N PHE A 37 -15.92 16.09 17.43
CA PHE A 37 -15.39 14.74 17.59
C PHE A 37 -16.45 13.68 17.26
N ARG A 38 -17.71 13.97 17.57
CA ARG A 38 -18.84 13.09 17.28
C ARG A 38 -19.04 12.90 15.78
N HIS A 39 -18.93 13.98 14.99
CA HIS A 39 -18.99 13.89 13.53
C HIS A 39 -17.79 13.12 12.96
N LEU A 40 -16.59 13.32 13.51
CA LEU A 40 -15.39 12.62 13.06
C LEU A 40 -15.50 11.10 13.27
N VAL A 41 -15.98 10.65 14.43
CA VAL A 41 -16.17 9.22 14.74
C VAL A 41 -17.26 8.60 13.86
N LEU A 42 -18.35 9.33 13.60
CA LEU A 42 -19.45 8.86 12.77
C LEU A 42 -19.01 8.66 11.30
N TYR A 43 -18.21 9.58 10.77
CA TYR A 43 -17.68 9.50 9.40
C TYR A 43 -16.29 8.85 9.30
N ALA A 44 -15.77 8.29 10.40
CA ALA A 44 -14.48 7.59 10.46
C ALA A 44 -14.26 6.57 9.33
N PRO A 45 -15.22 5.69 8.95
CA PRO A 45 -15.00 4.76 7.85
C PRO A 45 -14.80 5.46 6.50
N ILE A 46 -15.45 6.59 6.26
CA ILE A 46 -15.29 7.36 5.02
C ILE A 46 -13.88 7.96 4.96
N TYR A 47 -13.42 8.55 6.07
CA TYR A 47 -12.06 9.07 6.17
C TYR A 47 -11.01 7.97 6.01
N ALA A 48 -11.24 6.77 6.54
CA ALA A 48 -10.35 5.63 6.37
C ALA A 48 -10.21 5.21 4.89
N VAL A 49 -11.31 5.12 4.14
CA VAL A 49 -11.26 4.83 2.70
C VAL A 49 -10.53 5.94 1.94
N LEU A 50 -10.78 7.21 2.28
CA LEU A 50 -10.12 8.34 1.63
C LEU A 50 -8.61 8.32 1.86
N LEU A 51 -8.16 8.09 3.10
CA LEU A 51 -6.74 7.97 3.43
C LEU A 51 -6.09 6.77 2.73
N LEU A 52 -6.78 5.63 2.68
CA LEU A 52 -6.30 4.45 1.94
C LEU A 52 -6.17 4.75 0.44
N GLY A 53 -7.11 5.50 -0.14
CA GLY A 53 -7.07 5.94 -1.53
C GLY A 53 -5.88 6.87 -1.80
N VAL A 54 -5.63 7.85 -0.93
CA VAL A 54 -4.48 8.75 -1.04
C VAL A 54 -3.16 7.96 -0.89
N TYR A 55 -3.11 7.01 0.05
CA TYR A 55 -1.96 6.13 0.22
C TYR A 55 -1.69 5.29 -1.03
N ALA A 56 -2.73 4.67 -1.61
CA ALA A 56 -2.62 3.89 -2.83
C ALA A 56 -2.13 4.75 -4.00
N LEU A 57 -2.70 5.94 -4.18
CA LEU A 57 -2.27 6.88 -5.22
C LEU A 57 -0.79 7.27 -5.04
N THR A 58 -0.40 7.62 -3.81
CA THR A 58 0.97 8.00 -3.47
C THR A 58 1.94 6.85 -3.71
N SER A 59 1.57 5.62 -3.34
CA SER A 59 2.37 4.42 -3.58
C SER A 59 2.56 4.15 -5.07
N VAL A 60 1.53 4.36 -5.89
CA VAL A 60 1.62 4.20 -7.34
C VAL A 60 2.52 5.28 -7.93
N VAL A 61 2.33 6.55 -7.56
CA VAL A 61 3.16 7.66 -8.02
C VAL A 61 4.63 7.44 -7.63
N HIS A 62 4.89 7.04 -6.38
CA HIS A 62 6.22 6.68 -5.92
C HIS A 62 6.80 5.53 -6.74
N GLY A 63 6.03 4.47 -6.97
CA GLY A 63 6.44 3.34 -7.81
C GLY A 63 6.80 3.76 -9.23
N VAL A 64 6.01 4.64 -9.86
CA VAL A 64 6.28 5.18 -11.20
C VAL A 64 7.53 6.06 -11.21
N MET A 65 7.72 6.91 -10.19
CA MET A 65 8.93 7.73 -10.06
C MET A 65 10.18 6.87 -9.90
N THR A 66 10.13 5.81 -9.08
CA THR A 66 11.25 4.88 -8.86
C THR A 66 11.49 3.96 -10.06
N PHE A 67 10.46 3.58 -10.83
CA PHE A 67 10.63 2.76 -12.04
C PHE A 67 11.48 3.45 -13.12
N ASN A 68 11.57 4.79 -13.08
CA ASN A 68 12.44 5.56 -13.98
C ASN A 68 13.95 5.33 -13.73
N ASP A 69 14.35 4.70 -12.62
CA ASP A 69 15.75 4.32 -12.34
C ASP A 69 16.24 3.09 -13.14
N CYS A 70 15.56 2.74 -14.24
CA CYS A 70 16.02 1.81 -15.28
C CYS A 70 17.38 2.18 -15.93
N ARG A 71 18.08 3.22 -15.47
CA ARG A 71 19.43 3.56 -15.93
C ARG A 71 20.44 2.47 -15.57
N ASP A 72 20.48 2.04 -14.31
CA ASP A 72 21.42 1.01 -13.86
C ASP A 72 21.14 -0.34 -14.54
N ALA A 73 19.87 -0.76 -14.56
CA ALA A 73 19.47 -2.01 -15.22
C ALA A 73 19.77 -1.98 -16.73
N LYS A 74 19.63 -0.83 -17.39
CA LYS A 74 19.98 -0.67 -18.81
C LYS A 74 21.49 -0.73 -19.03
N GLU A 75 22.29 -0.12 -18.16
CA GLU A 75 23.75 -0.13 -18.27
C GLU A 75 24.33 -1.54 -18.09
N GLU A 76 23.79 -2.29 -17.12
CA GLU A 76 24.12 -3.70 -16.92
C GLU A 76 23.75 -4.55 -18.14
N LEU A 77 22.54 -4.38 -18.69
CA LEU A 77 22.11 -5.13 -19.87
C LEU A 77 22.96 -4.83 -21.11
N VAL A 78 23.36 -3.57 -21.30
CA VAL A 78 24.24 -3.18 -22.42
C VAL A 78 25.64 -3.77 -22.25
N ARG A 79 26.15 -3.88 -21.02
CA ARG A 79 27.42 -4.55 -20.72
C ARG A 79 27.34 -6.03 -21.10
N GLU A 80 26.29 -6.73 -20.67
CA GLU A 80 26.07 -8.15 -21.00
C GLU A 80 25.97 -8.39 -22.52
N ILE A 81 25.27 -7.52 -23.24
CA ILE A 81 25.18 -7.60 -24.72
C ILE A 81 26.57 -7.45 -25.37
N LYS A 82 27.40 -6.55 -24.84
CA LYS A 82 28.75 -6.32 -25.38
C LYS A 82 29.66 -7.51 -25.15
N GLU A 83 29.63 -8.12 -23.96
CA GLU A 83 30.37 -9.34 -23.63
C GLU A 83 29.90 -10.52 -24.49
N ALA A 84 28.59 -10.73 -24.62
CA ALA A 84 28.03 -11.77 -25.47
C ALA A 84 28.46 -11.61 -26.94
N ARG A 85 28.49 -10.37 -27.46
CA ARG A 85 28.97 -10.09 -28.82
C ARG A 85 30.46 -10.39 -29.00
N GLU A 86 31.29 -10.03 -28.03
CA GLU A 86 32.73 -10.35 -28.05
C GLU A 86 32.96 -11.86 -28.06
N ASP A 87 32.23 -12.62 -27.25
CA ASP A 87 32.35 -14.07 -27.19
C ASP A 87 31.84 -14.77 -28.45
N LEU A 88 30.77 -14.26 -29.08
CA LEU A 88 30.31 -14.75 -30.37
C LEU A 88 31.33 -14.48 -31.50
N LYS A 89 32.00 -13.33 -31.48
CA LYS A 89 33.13 -13.02 -32.39
C LYS A 89 34.31 -13.96 -32.19
N LYS A 90 34.71 -14.23 -30.93
CA LYS A 90 35.78 -15.19 -30.62
C LYS A 90 35.43 -16.59 -31.12
N LYS A 91 34.17 -16.99 -31.02
CA LYS A 91 33.65 -18.26 -31.53
C LYS A 91 33.46 -18.28 -33.07
N LYS A 92 33.69 -17.15 -33.77
CA LYS A 92 33.47 -16.98 -35.23
C LYS A 92 32.04 -17.32 -35.68
N ILE A 93 31.07 -17.14 -34.79
CA ILE A 93 29.64 -17.37 -35.10
C ILE A 93 29.06 -16.13 -35.80
N ILE A 94 29.60 -14.95 -35.47
CA ILE A 94 29.33 -13.64 -36.08
C ILE A 94 30.66 -12.93 -36.29
#